data_AF-A0A3R6V7J9-F1
#
_entry.id   AF-A0A3R6V7J9-F1
#
_cell.length_a   1.000
_cell.length_b   1.000
_cell.length_c   1.000
_cell.angle_alpha   90.00
_cell.angle_beta   90.00
_cell.angle_gamma   90.00
#
_symmetry.space_group_name_H-M   'P 1'
#
loop_
_entity.id
_entity.type
_entity.pdbx_description
1 polymer ?
#
loop_
_entity_poly.entity_id
_entity_poly.type
_entity_poly.pdbx_seq_one_letter_code
_entity_poly.pdbx_strand_id
1 'polypeptide(L)'
;MSVAEVSAAIGNLGNVTNEMKDKVGLFGSPLDTRANHELVTELTKQGRDIVQAATAKLQLLVNSASGADKSAARKLSKDFKAQLTLFEQVCARAVASESTAVQAIRSTSVRRDTERDLANYNEDQIYTQANVQVYDEDDLARREEDIIKIHHKLGEIKAAFQEVDGLVQDQEEVIGAYNIIVFTFIKVSTEHGS
;
A
#
# COMPACT_ATOMS: atom_id res chain seq x y z
N MET A 1 -22.45 14.77 4.26
CA MET A 1 -21.08 14.26 4.40
C MET A 1 -20.34 15.20 5.33
N SER A 2 -19.74 14.70 6.41
CA SER A 2 -19.02 15.55 7.36
C SER A 2 -17.50 15.36 7.28
N VAL A 3 -16.78 16.41 7.66
CA VAL A 3 -15.32 16.39 7.87
C VAL A 3 -14.91 15.26 8.82
N ALA A 4 -15.70 15.02 9.87
CA ALA A 4 -15.41 13.99 10.87
C ALA A 4 -15.49 12.56 10.29
N GLU A 5 -16.50 12.27 9.44
CA GLU A 5 -16.64 10.95 8.81
C GLU A 5 -15.51 10.63 7.84
N VAL A 6 -15.06 11.63 7.07
CA VAL A 6 -13.91 11.49 6.17
C VAL A 6 -12.61 11.31 6.96
N SER A 7 -12.40 12.12 8.00
CA SER A 7 -11.24 12.00 8.90
C SER A 7 -11.17 10.62 9.56
N ALA A 8 -12.30 10.10 10.04
CA ALA A 8 -12.37 8.76 10.63
C ALA A 8 -12.02 7.66 9.62
N ALA A 9 -12.49 7.77 8.38
CA ALA A 9 -12.15 6.80 7.33
C ALA A 9 -10.65 6.81 7.00
N ILE A 10 -10.03 8.00 6.92
CA ILE A 10 -8.58 8.15 6.73
C ILE A 10 -7.82 7.56 7.92
N GLY A 11 -8.27 7.80 9.15
CA GLY A 11 -7.68 7.20 10.36
C GLY A 11 -7.75 5.67 10.36
N ASN A 12 -8.86 5.09 9.92
CA ASN A 12 -9.01 3.64 9.78
C ASN A 12 -8.02 3.05 8.77
N LEU A 13 -7.78 3.74 7.65
CA LEU A 13 -6.74 3.34 6.69
C LEU A 13 -5.35 3.37 7.34
N GLY A 14 -5.06 4.40 8.14
CA GLY A 14 -3.80 4.49 8.89
C GLY A 14 -3.60 3.33 9.86
N ASN A 15 -4.66 2.90 10.56
CA ASN A 15 -4.61 1.75 11.46
C ASN A 15 -4.28 0.45 10.71
N VAL A 16 -5.00 0.17 9.61
CA VAL A 16 -4.74 -0.99 8.76
C VAL A 16 -3.32 -0.96 8.18
N THR A 17 -2.85 0.21 7.76
CA THR A 17 -1.50 0.40 7.21
C THR A 17 -0.42 0.08 8.24
N ASN A 18 -0.59 0.53 9.49
CA ASN A 18 0.36 0.24 10.56
C ASN A 18 0.37 -1.23 10.94
N GLU A 19 -0.80 -1.86 11.06
CA GLU A 19 -0.89 -3.29 11.35
C GLU A 19 -0.24 -4.12 10.24
N MET A 20 -0.51 -3.79 8.97
CA MET A 20 0.11 -4.44 7.83
C MET A 20 1.63 -4.24 7.84
N LYS A 21 2.12 -3.04 8.15
CA LYS A 21 3.55 -2.73 8.26
C LYS A 21 4.24 -3.58 9.32
N ASP A 22 3.61 -3.77 10.47
CA ASP A 22 4.15 -4.60 11.55
C ASP A 22 4.28 -6.05 11.10
N LYS A 23 3.27 -6.59 10.40
CA LYS A 23 3.27 -7.98 9.90
C LYS A 23 4.27 -8.20 8.77
N VAL A 24 4.31 -7.30 7.79
CA VAL A 24 5.32 -7.32 6.71
C VAL A 24 6.73 -7.21 7.28
N GLY A 25 6.92 -6.48 8.39
CA GLY A 25 8.20 -6.41 9.10
C GLY A 25 8.70 -7.74 9.66
N LEU A 26 7.84 -8.76 9.80
CA LEU A 26 8.20 -10.08 10.27
C LEU A 26 8.61 -11.04 9.14
N PHE A 27 8.40 -10.69 7.87
CA PHE A 27 8.70 -11.58 6.75
C PHE A 27 10.21 -11.85 6.67
N GLY A 28 10.59 -13.11 6.42
CA GLY A 28 11.97 -13.57 6.43
C GLY A 28 12.64 -13.62 7.81
N SER A 29 11.93 -13.28 8.89
CA SER A 29 12.41 -13.42 10.27
C SER A 29 12.04 -14.80 10.85
N PRO A 30 12.54 -15.17 12.04
CA PRO A 30 12.08 -16.38 12.74
C PRO A 30 10.59 -16.35 13.14
N LEU A 31 9.95 -15.18 13.11
CA LEU A 31 8.51 -15.00 13.35
C LEU A 31 7.71 -14.92 12.04
N ASP A 32 8.35 -15.21 10.91
CA ASP A 32 7.66 -15.35 9.63
C ASP A 32 6.76 -16.59 9.68
N THR A 33 5.45 -16.38 9.64
CA THR A 33 4.47 -17.46 9.76
C THR A 33 3.38 -17.28 8.73
N ARG A 34 2.77 -18.39 8.32
CA ARG A 34 1.63 -18.41 7.40
C ARG A 34 0.49 -17.48 7.85
N ALA A 35 0.19 -17.45 9.14
CA ALA A 35 -0.85 -16.58 9.69
C ALA A 35 -0.56 -15.08 9.47
N ASN A 36 0.72 -14.68 9.46
CA ASN A 36 1.09 -13.30 9.15
C ASN A 36 0.86 -12.98 7.67
N HIS A 37 1.15 -13.90 6.75
CA HIS A 37 0.87 -13.74 5.31
C HIS A 37 -0.63 -13.62 5.03
N GLU A 38 -1.42 -14.54 5.57
CA GLU A 38 -2.88 -14.52 5.42
C GLU A 38 -3.48 -13.21 5.96
N LEU A 39 -2.97 -12.73 7.09
CA LEU A 39 -3.40 -11.46 7.67
C LEU A 39 -2.98 -10.26 6.79
N VAL A 40 -1.78 -10.25 6.21
CA VAL A 40 -1.35 -9.20 5.26
C VAL A 40 -2.26 -9.17 4.03
N THR A 41 -2.65 -10.32 3.51
CA THR A 41 -3.59 -10.42 2.38
C THR A 41 -4.98 -9.89 2.76
N GLU A 42 -5.52 -10.22 3.93
CA GLU A 42 -6.82 -9.68 4.38
C GLU A 42 -6.77 -8.18 4.70
N LEU A 43 -5.70 -7.71 5.35
CA LEU A 43 -5.48 -6.28 5.60
C LEU A 43 -5.35 -5.48 4.30
N THR A 44 -4.74 -6.07 3.26
CA THR A 44 -4.66 -5.44 1.93
C THR A 44 -6.06 -5.26 1.33
N LYS A 45 -6.92 -6.28 1.46
CA LYS A 45 -8.31 -6.22 1.00
C LYS A 45 -9.14 -5.21 1.80
N GLN A 46 -9.02 -5.23 3.12
CA GLN A 46 -9.69 -4.26 4.00
C GLN A 46 -9.23 -2.82 3.69
N GLY A 47 -7.92 -2.62 3.48
CA GLY A 47 -7.35 -1.34 3.07
C GLY A 47 -7.96 -0.87 1.75
N ARG A 48 -8.08 -1.74 0.74
CA ARG A 48 -8.75 -1.42 -0.54
C ARG A 48 -10.20 -0.97 -0.33
N ASP A 49 -10.97 -1.70 0.46
CA ASP A 49 -12.37 -1.35 0.74
C ASP A 49 -12.49 0.02 1.44
N ILE A 50 -11.60 0.30 2.40
CA ILE A 50 -11.53 1.62 3.07
C ILE A 50 -11.13 2.71 2.07
N VAL A 51 -10.15 2.47 1.19
CA VAL A 51 -9.72 3.44 0.17
C VAL A 51 -10.89 3.82 -0.74
N GLN A 52 -11.64 2.84 -1.25
CA GLN A 52 -12.80 3.11 -2.10
C GLN A 52 -13.87 3.93 -1.35
N ALA A 53 -14.19 3.53 -0.12
CA ALA A 53 -15.18 4.24 0.68
C ALA A 53 -14.72 5.66 1.06
N ALA A 54 -13.46 5.85 1.45
CA ALA A 54 -12.89 7.13 1.82
C ALA A 54 -12.82 8.09 0.62
N THR A 55 -12.48 7.57 -0.57
CA THR A 55 -12.47 8.35 -1.83
C THR A 55 -13.86 8.89 -2.15
N ALA A 56 -14.88 8.02 -2.16
CA ALA A 56 -16.26 8.44 -2.40
C ALA A 56 -16.76 9.47 -1.38
N LYS A 57 -16.43 9.28 -0.10
CA LYS A 57 -16.78 10.23 0.96
C LYS A 57 -16.06 11.57 0.80
N LEU A 58 -14.77 11.56 0.47
CA LEU A 58 -13.98 12.77 0.24
C LEU A 58 -14.53 13.56 -0.95
N GLN A 59 -14.88 12.90 -2.04
CA GLN A 59 -15.45 13.55 -3.22
C GLN A 59 -16.78 14.25 -2.89
N LEU A 60 -17.67 13.57 -2.14
CA LEU A 60 -18.92 14.18 -1.66
C LEU A 60 -18.66 15.39 -0.76
N LEU A 61 -17.67 15.31 0.13
CA LEU A 61 -17.29 16.44 0.99
C LEU A 61 -16.77 17.61 0.14
N VAL A 62 -15.79 17.39 -0.74
CA VAL A 62 -15.19 18.44 -1.57
C VAL A 62 -16.23 19.16 -2.44
N ASN A 63 -17.17 18.40 -3.03
CA ASN A 63 -18.21 18.96 -3.89
C ASN A 63 -19.27 19.78 -3.13
N SER A 64 -19.51 19.44 -1.86
CA SER A 64 -20.54 20.09 -1.03
C SER A 64 -19.97 21.16 -0.08
N ALA A 65 -18.64 21.20 0.10
CA ALA A 65 -18.00 22.04 1.09
C ALA A 65 -18.01 23.53 0.72
N SER A 66 -18.35 24.37 1.71
CA SER A 66 -18.31 25.82 1.60
C SER A 66 -17.65 26.44 2.84
N GLY A 67 -17.11 27.65 2.72
CA GLY A 67 -16.47 28.36 3.84
C GLY A 67 -15.37 27.53 4.54
N ALA A 68 -15.50 27.35 5.86
CA ALA A 68 -14.55 26.61 6.69
C ALA A 68 -14.46 25.11 6.35
N ASP A 69 -15.54 24.51 5.84
CA ASP A 69 -15.52 23.10 5.42
C ASP A 69 -14.64 22.91 4.18
N LYS A 70 -14.45 23.95 3.36
CA LYS A 70 -13.60 23.89 2.16
C LYS A 70 -12.12 23.80 2.53
N SER A 71 -11.66 24.53 3.55
CA SER A 71 -10.28 24.39 4.03
C SER A 71 -10.05 23.05 4.73
N ALA A 72 -11.04 22.55 5.48
CA ALA A 72 -10.98 21.23 6.10
C ALA A 72 -10.93 20.11 5.06
N ALA A 73 -11.78 20.15 4.02
CA ALA A 73 -11.79 19.18 2.92
C ALA A 73 -10.44 19.15 2.17
N ARG A 74 -9.80 20.32 1.99
CA ARG A 74 -8.46 20.42 1.40
C ARG A 74 -7.40 19.73 2.24
N LYS A 75 -7.38 20.00 3.55
CA LYS A 75 -6.45 19.33 4.46
C LYS A 75 -6.65 17.82 4.42
N LEU A 76 -7.90 17.36 4.48
CA LEU A 76 -8.24 15.94 4.40
C LEU A 76 -7.81 15.31 3.07
N SER A 77 -7.90 16.04 1.94
CA SER A 77 -7.40 15.54 0.65
C SER A 77 -5.89 15.29 0.69
N LYS A 78 -5.11 16.20 1.28
CA LYS A 78 -3.66 16.05 1.47
C LYS A 78 -3.30 14.93 2.45
N ASP A 79 -3.99 14.86 3.59
CA ASP A 79 -3.79 13.82 4.59
C ASP A 79 -4.12 12.44 3.99
N PHE A 80 -5.20 12.34 3.21
CA PHE A 80 -5.57 11.09 2.55
C PHE A 80 -4.54 10.67 1.52
N LYS A 81 -4.06 11.59 0.68
CA LYS A 81 -2.96 11.33 -0.26
C LYS A 81 -1.73 10.77 0.47
N ALA A 82 -1.34 11.36 1.59
CA ALA A 82 -0.21 10.86 2.37
C ALA A 82 -0.45 9.44 2.92
N GLN A 83 -1.65 9.16 3.44
CA GLN A 83 -2.01 7.80 3.91
C GLN A 83 -2.05 6.78 2.77
N LEU A 84 -2.57 7.16 1.61
CA LEU A 84 -2.58 6.33 0.42
C LEU A 84 -1.15 5.96 -0.01
N THR A 85 -0.23 6.92 -0.04
CA THR A 85 1.18 6.66 -0.36
C THR A 85 1.83 5.71 0.65
N LEU A 86 1.55 5.87 1.96
CA LEU A 86 2.07 4.95 2.97
C LEU A 86 1.52 3.53 2.79
N PHE A 87 0.22 3.40 2.53
CA PHE A 87 -0.41 2.12 2.28
C PHE A 87 0.19 1.41 1.05
N GLU A 88 0.39 2.15 -0.05
CA GLU A 88 1.05 1.64 -1.26
C GLU A 88 2.47 1.14 -0.96
N GLN A 89 3.27 1.92 -0.22
CA GLN A 89 4.65 1.54 0.14
C GLN A 89 4.70 0.24 0.94
N VAL A 90 3.76 0.05 1.88
CA VAL A 90 3.68 -1.18 2.68
C VAL A 90 3.30 -2.37 1.80
N CYS A 91 2.32 -2.22 0.90
CA CYS A 91 1.95 -3.27 -0.05
C CYS A 91 3.12 -3.62 -1.00
N ALA A 92 3.81 -2.62 -1.53
CA ALA A 92 4.98 -2.82 -2.39
C ALA A 92 6.11 -3.57 -1.66
N ARG A 93 6.33 -3.26 -0.37
CA ARG A 93 7.29 -3.97 0.46
C ARG A 93 6.88 -5.43 0.69
N ALA A 94 5.60 -5.71 0.91
CA ALA A 94 5.09 -7.07 1.03
C ALA A 94 5.40 -7.89 -0.24
N VAL A 95 5.06 -7.34 -1.41
CA VAL A 95 5.33 -7.96 -2.71
C VAL A 95 6.83 -8.18 -2.93
N ALA A 96 7.67 -7.20 -2.62
CA ALA A 96 9.13 -7.31 -2.78
C ALA A 96 9.73 -8.38 -1.86
N SER A 97 9.25 -8.47 -0.62
CA SER A 97 9.68 -9.51 0.33
C SER A 97 9.30 -10.90 -0.16
N GLU A 98 8.03 -11.09 -0.58
CA GLU A 98 7.58 -12.37 -1.13
C GLU A 98 8.31 -12.75 -2.41
N SER A 99 8.53 -11.79 -3.31
CA SER A 99 9.28 -12.02 -4.56
C SER A 99 10.73 -12.46 -4.27
N THR A 100 11.36 -11.86 -3.26
CA THR A 100 12.71 -12.23 -2.81
C THR A 100 12.72 -13.64 -2.23
N ALA A 101 11.72 -13.99 -1.40
CA ALA A 101 11.58 -15.33 -0.84
C ALA A 101 11.39 -16.38 -1.95
N VAL A 102 10.44 -16.15 -2.86
CA VAL A 102 10.18 -17.00 -4.04
C VAL A 102 11.45 -17.19 -4.88
N GLN A 103 12.21 -16.12 -5.14
CA GLN A 103 13.45 -16.21 -5.89
C GLN A 103 14.53 -17.01 -5.15
N ALA A 104 14.67 -16.79 -3.84
CA ALA A 104 15.61 -17.55 -3.01
C ALA A 104 15.28 -19.04 -3.07
N ILE A 105 14.01 -19.41 -2.86
CA ILE A 105 13.51 -20.80 -2.96
C ILE A 105 13.85 -21.40 -4.33
N ARG A 106 13.49 -20.72 -5.41
CA ARG A 106 13.76 -21.20 -6.78
C ARG A 106 15.26 -21.38 -7.05
N SER A 107 16.13 -20.60 -6.41
CA SER A 107 17.58 -20.67 -6.59
C SER A 107 18.28 -21.73 -5.72
N THR A 108 17.73 -22.04 -4.54
CA THR A 108 18.30 -23.01 -3.59
C THR A 108 17.68 -24.40 -3.71
N SER A 109 16.49 -24.50 -4.30
CA SER A 109 15.83 -25.77 -4.57
C SER A 109 16.57 -26.51 -5.68
N VAL A 110 17.28 -27.58 -5.33
CA VAL A 110 17.73 -28.56 -6.31
C VAL A 110 16.46 -29.24 -6.86
N ARG A 111 16.12 -29.00 -8.14
CA ARG A 111 15.11 -29.81 -8.84
C ARG A 111 15.47 -31.28 -8.61
N ARG A 112 14.67 -32.02 -7.85
CA ARG A 112 14.78 -33.48 -7.77
C ARG A 112 14.24 -34.11 -9.07
N ASP A 113 14.93 -33.85 -10.18
CA ASP A 113 14.77 -34.57 -11.45
C ASP A 113 15.95 -35.54 -11.67
N THR A 114 16.58 -36.02 -10.61
CA THR A 114 17.51 -37.13 -10.71
C THR A 114 16.85 -38.37 -10.14
N GLU A 115 16.39 -39.24 -11.03
CA GLU A 115 16.37 -40.69 -10.80
C GLU A 115 17.58 -41.03 -9.94
N ARG A 116 17.34 -41.40 -8.67
CA ARG A 116 18.40 -41.78 -7.76
C ARG A 116 19.01 -43.06 -8.30
N ASP A 117 20.19 -42.94 -8.89
CA ASP A 117 21.04 -44.08 -9.19
C ASP A 117 21.52 -44.66 -7.85
N LEU A 118 20.79 -45.65 -7.33
CA LEU A 118 20.99 -46.28 -6.02
C LEU A 118 22.31 -47.08 -5.93
N ALA A 119 23.11 -47.11 -7.00
CA ALA A 119 24.33 -47.90 -7.10
C ALA A 119 25.54 -47.32 -6.33
N ASN A 120 25.53 -46.03 -5.98
CA ASN A 120 26.64 -45.36 -5.27
C ASN A 120 26.19 -44.74 -3.94
N TYR A 121 25.52 -45.54 -3.10
CA TYR A 121 25.09 -45.14 -1.76
C TYR A 121 26.31 -45.04 -0.83
N ASN A 122 26.69 -43.82 -0.43
CA ASN A 122 27.69 -43.58 0.61
C ASN A 122 26.99 -42.93 1.83
N GLU A 123 26.94 -43.63 2.96
CA GLU A 123 26.21 -43.20 4.17
C GLU A 123 26.72 -41.85 4.73
N ASP A 124 28.00 -41.52 4.52
CA ASP A 124 28.60 -40.26 4.99
C ASP A 124 28.10 -39.01 4.25
N GLN A 125 27.45 -39.14 3.08
CA GLN A 125 26.83 -38.01 2.38
C GLN A 125 25.44 -37.63 2.92
N ILE A 126 24.81 -38.51 3.71
CA ILE A 126 23.46 -38.28 4.26
C ILE A 126 23.50 -37.14 5.29
N TYR A 127 24.57 -37.05 6.09
CA TYR A 127 24.71 -35.98 7.07
C TYR A 127 25.06 -34.62 6.46
N THR A 128 25.63 -34.59 5.25
CA THR A 128 25.88 -33.33 4.52
C THR A 128 24.67 -32.84 3.72
N GLN A 129 23.71 -33.72 3.41
CA GLN A 129 22.46 -33.40 2.71
C GLN A 129 21.26 -33.07 3.63
N ALA A 130 21.42 -33.19 4.95
CA ALA A 130 20.37 -32.81 5.90
C ALA A 130 20.04 -31.30 5.90
N ASN A 131 20.82 -30.48 5.19
CA ASN A 131 20.56 -29.05 4.99
C ASN A 131 19.90 -28.72 3.65
N VAL A 132 19.44 -29.73 2.90
CA VAL A 132 18.52 -29.51 1.77
C VAL A 132 17.18 -29.12 2.37
N GLN A 133 16.92 -27.82 2.47
CA GLN A 133 15.57 -27.28 2.64
C GLN A 133 14.75 -27.79 1.45
N VAL A 134 14.08 -28.91 1.64
CA VAL A 134 12.97 -29.35 0.80
C VAL A 134 11.90 -28.29 1.03
N TYR A 135 11.94 -27.23 0.24
CA TYR A 135 10.89 -26.23 0.27
C TYR A 135 9.62 -26.92 -0.20
N ASP A 136 8.58 -26.82 0.60
CA ASP A 136 7.27 -27.35 0.27
C ASP A 136 6.74 -26.59 -0.95
N GLU A 137 6.51 -27.28 -2.07
CA GLU A 137 5.94 -26.70 -3.29
C GLU A 137 4.61 -25.99 -2.97
N ASP A 138 3.88 -26.46 -1.95
CA ASP A 138 2.66 -25.83 -1.45
C ASP A 138 2.92 -24.48 -0.75
N ASP A 139 4.10 -24.24 -0.20
CA ASP A 139 4.49 -22.92 0.35
C ASP A 139 4.89 -21.96 -0.77
N LEU A 140 5.62 -22.45 -1.77
CA LEU A 140 6.01 -21.68 -2.95
C LEU A 140 4.79 -21.19 -3.73
N ALA A 141 3.87 -22.10 -4.07
CA ALA A 141 2.65 -21.77 -4.81
C ALA A 141 1.78 -20.75 -4.07
N ARG A 142 1.74 -20.83 -2.74
CA ARG A 142 0.98 -19.89 -1.91
C ARG A 142 1.60 -18.50 -1.88
N ARG A 143 2.92 -18.40 -1.69
CA ARG A 143 3.64 -17.10 -1.73
C ARG A 143 3.47 -16.41 -3.08
N GLU A 144 3.48 -17.18 -4.16
CA GLU A 144 3.16 -16.67 -5.51
C GLU A 144 1.71 -16.18 -5.62
N GLU A 145 0.75 -16.90 -5.02
CA GLU A 145 -0.65 -16.47 -4.95
C GLU A 145 -0.82 -15.17 -4.16
N ASP A 146 -0.13 -15.02 -3.02
CA ASP A 146 -0.16 -13.80 -2.21
C ASP A 146 0.38 -12.59 -2.98
N ILE A 147 1.49 -12.75 -3.72
CA ILE A 147 2.00 -11.70 -4.63
C ILE A 147 0.91 -11.26 -5.62
N ILE A 148 0.23 -12.22 -6.27
CA ILE A 148 -0.81 -11.95 -7.26
C ILE A 148 -1.98 -11.21 -6.61
N LYS A 149 -2.45 -11.67 -5.45
CA LYS A 149 -3.57 -11.06 -4.72
C LYS A 149 -3.25 -9.62 -4.33
N ILE A 150 -2.10 -9.39 -3.69
CA ILE A 150 -1.70 -8.04 -3.25
C ILE A 150 -1.55 -7.10 -4.46
N HIS A 151 -0.89 -7.57 -5.52
CA HIS A 151 -0.69 -6.77 -6.73
C HIS A 151 -2.02 -6.45 -7.45
N HIS A 152 -2.94 -7.41 -7.53
CA HIS A 152 -4.27 -7.20 -8.10
C HIS A 152 -5.03 -6.12 -7.33
N LYS A 153 -5.00 -6.16 -5.98
CA LYS A 153 -5.67 -5.16 -5.14
C LYS A 153 -5.03 -3.78 -5.23
N LEU A 154 -3.71 -3.69 -5.40
CA LEU A 154 -3.04 -2.43 -5.72
C LEU A 154 -3.49 -1.86 -7.08
N GLY A 155 -3.68 -2.73 -8.08
CA GLY A 155 -4.23 -2.33 -9.38
C GLY A 155 -5.64 -1.73 -9.26
N GLU A 156 -6.50 -2.33 -8.44
CA GLU A 156 -7.88 -1.86 -8.21
C GLU A 156 -7.96 -0.46 -7.57
N ILE A 157 -6.97 -0.07 -6.76
CA ILE A 157 -6.95 1.24 -6.09
C ILE A 157 -6.24 2.33 -6.89
N LYS A 158 -5.55 1.99 -7.98
CA LYS A 158 -4.83 2.97 -8.80
C LYS A 158 -5.70 4.13 -9.29
N ALA A 159 -6.97 3.86 -9.59
CA ALA A 159 -7.94 4.89 -9.94
C ALA A 159 -8.19 5.86 -8.78
N ALA A 160 -8.33 5.36 -7.55
CA ALA A 160 -8.52 6.19 -6.36
C ALA A 160 -7.29 7.07 -6.07
N PHE A 161 -6.07 6.58 -6.31
CA PHE A 161 -4.85 7.40 -6.24
C PHE A 161 -4.89 8.58 -7.20
N GLN A 162 -5.22 8.31 -8.48
CA GLN A 162 -5.29 9.34 -9.52
C GLN A 162 -6.38 10.37 -9.22
N GLU A 163 -7.53 9.91 -8.72
CA GLU A 163 -8.65 10.77 -8.34
C GLU A 163 -8.25 11.72 -7.20
N VAL A 164 -7.67 11.20 -6.11
CA VAL A 164 -7.23 12.02 -4.98
C VAL A 164 -6.09 12.97 -5.38
N ASP A 165 -5.18 12.54 -6.25
CA ASP A 165 -4.10 13.39 -6.75
C ASP A 165 -4.64 14.58 -7.57
N GLY A 166 -5.56 14.31 -8.50
CA GLY A 166 -6.26 15.35 -9.26
C GLY A 166 -7.02 16.33 -8.36
N LEU A 167 -7.72 15.83 -7.34
CA LEU A 167 -8.41 16.68 -6.36
C LEU A 167 -7.46 17.62 -5.62
N VAL A 168 -6.27 17.14 -5.23
CA VAL A 168 -5.27 17.98 -4.57
C VAL A 168 -4.73 19.04 -5.54
N GLN A 169 -4.46 18.67 -6.79
CA GLN A 169 -3.99 19.61 -7.81
C GLN A 169 -5.01 20.72 -8.09
N ASP A 170 -6.27 20.37 -8.33
CA ASP A 170 -7.36 21.33 -8.58
C ASP A 170 -7.49 22.33 -7.42
N GLN A 171 -7.30 21.86 -6.19
CA GLN A 171 -7.36 22.70 -5.00
C GLN A 171 -6.16 23.66 -4.90
N GLU A 172 -4.98 23.27 -5.38
CA GLU A 172 -3.78 24.10 -5.40
C GLU A 172 -3.83 25.17 -6.50
N GLU A 173 -4.33 24.83 -7.70
CA GLU A 173 -4.52 25.78 -8.80
C GLU A 173 -5.48 26.91 -8.41
N VAL A 174 -6.58 26.59 -7.70
CA VAL A 174 -7.51 27.59 -7.18
C VAL A 174 -6.82 28.54 -6.19
N ILE A 175 -5.93 28.07 -5.32
CA ILE A 175 -5.20 28.92 -4.37
C ILE A 175 -4.23 29.84 -5.10
N GLY A 176 -3.53 29.33 -6.13
CA GLY A 176 -2.67 30.14 -6.98
C GLY A 176 -3.42 31.32 -7.59
N ALA A 177 -4.62 31.07 -8.13
CA ALA A 177 -5.47 32.11 -8.70
C ALA A 177 -5.94 33.15 -7.65
N TYR A 178 -6.38 32.73 -6.47
CA TYR A 178 -6.80 33.65 -5.41
C TYR A 178 -5.65 34.51 -4.88
N ASN A 179 -4.46 33.95 -4.69
CA ASN A 179 -3.31 34.73 -4.26
C ASN A 179 -2.94 35.79 -5.30
N ILE A 180 -2.91 35.44 -6.58
CA ILE A 180 -2.64 36.42 -7.65
C ILE A 180 -3.68 37.55 -7.61
N ILE A 181 -4.97 37.23 -7.53
CA ILE A 181 -6.04 38.23 -7.49
C ILE A 181 -5.93 39.14 -6.25
N VAL A 182 -5.67 38.58 -5.08
CA VAL A 182 -5.53 39.37 -3.83
C VAL A 182 -4.29 40.27 -3.89
N PHE A 183 -3.15 39.77 -4.38
CA PHE A 183 -1.95 40.59 -4.56
C PHE A 183 -2.15 41.69 -5.60
N THR A 184 -2.86 41.43 -6.70
CA THR A 184 -3.21 42.45 -7.70
C THR A 184 -4.16 43.49 -7.12
N PHE A 185 -5.18 43.09 -6.36
CA PHE A 185 -6.11 44.03 -5.72
C PHE A 185 -5.43 44.94 -4.69
N ILE A 186 -4.58 44.38 -3.83
CA ILE A 186 -3.82 45.15 -2.83
C ILE A 186 -2.91 46.16 -3.53
N LYS A 187 -2.21 45.75 -4.60
CA LYS A 187 -1.33 46.65 -5.37
C LYS A 187 -2.09 47.81 -6.02
N VAL A 188 -3.24 47.54 -6.63
CA VAL A 188 -4.09 48.58 -7.24
C VAL A 188 -4.65 49.54 -6.20
N SER A 189 -5.06 49.05 -5.02
CA SER A 189 -5.55 49.91 -3.93
C SER A 189 -4.47 50.78 -3.30
N THR A 190 -3.22 50.33 -3.25
CA THR A 190 -2.09 51.15 -2.76
C THR A 190 -1.63 52.22 -3.76
N GLU A 191 -1.90 52.03 -5.05
CA GLU A 191 -1.51 52.99 -6.10
C GLU A 191 -2.54 54.09 -6.33
N HIS A 192 -3.78 53.94 -5.82
CA HIS A 192 -4.89 54.91 -6.01
C HIS A 192 -5.35 55.60 -4.71
N GLY A 193 -4.69 55.35 -3.58
CA GLY A 193 -4.92 56.04 -2.31
C GLY A 193 -3.81 57.04 -2.00
N SER A 194 -3.77 58.17 -2.73
CA SER A 194 -3.08 59.40 -2.35
C SER A 194 -4.08 60.54 -2.23
#